data_AF-A0A969KEA5-F1
#
_entry.id   AF-A0A969KEA5-F1
#
_cell.length_a   1.000
_cell.length_b   1.000
_cell.length_c   1.000
_cell.angle_alpha   90.00
_cell.angle_beta   90.00
_cell.angle_gamma   90.00
#
_symmetry.space_group_name_H-M   'P 1'
#
loop_
_entity.id
_entity.type
_entity.pdbx_description
1 polymer ?
#
loop_
_entity_poly.entity_id
_entity_poly.type
_entity_poly.pdbx_seq_one_letter_code
_entity_poly.pdbx_strand_id
1 'polypeptide(L)' 'MPRCPSCHSERVVKNGSIHTGKQKFACKACGRQFVE' A
#
# COMPACT_ATOMS: atom_id res chain seq x y z
N MET A 1 6.79 -6.58 -5.16
CA MET A 1 6.50 -6.12 -3.78
C MET A 1 6.39 -4.61 -3.83
N PRO A 2 5.20 -4.02 -3.62
CA PRO A 2 5.02 -2.58 -3.81
C PRO A 2 5.85 -1.82 -2.78
N ARG A 3 6.63 -0.84 -3.25
CA ARG A 3 7.29 0.14 -2.37
C ARG A 3 6.36 1.31 -2.15
N CYS A 4 6.40 1.92 -0.97
CA CYS A 4 5.57 3.08 -0.71
C CYS A 4 5.98 4.23 -1.64
N PRO A 5 5.07 4.83 -2.43
CA PRO A 5 5.40 5.93 -3.33
C PRO A 5 5.78 7.23 -2.63
N SER A 6 5.62 7.29 -1.29
CA SER A 6 5.88 8.52 -0.51
C SER A 6 7.18 8.52 0.25
N CYS A 7 7.62 7.35 0.74
CA CYS A 7 8.82 7.23 1.56
C CYS A 7 9.75 6.12 1.06
N HIS A 8 9.42 5.48 -0.06
CA HIS A 8 10.16 4.38 -0.68
C HIS A 8 10.41 3.16 0.22
N SER A 9 9.77 3.10 1.39
CA SER A 9 9.90 1.98 2.31
C SER A 9 9.30 0.71 1.71
N GLU A 10 9.96 -0.40 1.99
CA GLU A 10 9.53 -1.76 1.63
C GLU A 10 8.55 -2.34 2.65
N ARG A 11 8.29 -1.63 3.77
CA ARG A 11 7.34 -2.03 4.81
C ARG A 11 5.90 -1.77 4.37
N VAL A 12 5.46 -2.45 3.32
CA VAL A 12 4.11 -2.32 2.74
C VAL A 12 3.34 -3.63 2.94
N VAL A 13 2.11 -3.51 3.45
CA VAL A 13 1.20 -4.64 3.69
C VAL A 13 -0.06 -4.50 2.84
N LYS A 14 -0.69 -5.62 2.50
CA LYS A 14 -2.02 -5.63 1.87
C LYS A 14 -3.05 -5.10 2.86
N ASN A 15 -3.92 -4.20 2.40
CA ASN A 15 -4.91 -3.51 3.23
C ASN A 15 -6.32 -3.64 2.64
N GLY A 16 -6.71 -4.87 2.29
CA GLY A 16 -7.97 -5.17 1.60
C GLY A 16 -7.97 -4.74 0.13
N SER A 17 -9.13 -4.78 -0.50
CA SER A 17 -9.32 -4.40 -1.90
C SER A 17 -10.37 -3.28 -2.03
N ILE A 18 -10.36 -2.56 -3.15
CA ILE A 18 -11.48 -1.68 -3.54
C ILE A 18 -12.61 -2.50 -4.16
N HIS A 19 -13.79 -1.89 -4.30
CA HIS A 19 -14.98 -2.54 -4.87
C HIS A 19 -14.74 -3.12 -6.29
N THR A 20 -13.78 -2.56 -7.05
CA THR A 20 -13.38 -3.07 -8.36
C THR A 20 -12.40 -4.26 -8.30
N GLY A 21 -12.06 -4.72 -7.09
CA GLY A 21 -11.14 -5.84 -6.87
C GLY A 21 -9.66 -5.45 -6.82
N LYS A 22 -9.28 -4.19 -7.13
CA LYS A 22 -7.87 -3.79 -7.04
C LYS A 22 -7.36 -3.84 -5.60
N GLN A 23 -6.14 -4.33 -5.43
CA GLN A 23 -5.50 -4.49 -4.13
C GLN A 23 -5.10 -3.12 -3.56
N LYS A 24 -5.57 -2.82 -2.34
CA LYS A 24 -5.04 -1.71 -1.54
C LYS A 24 -3.83 -2.17 -0.75
N PHE A 25 -2.93 -1.23 -0.51
CA PHE A 25 -1.72 -1.39 0.26
C PHE A 25 -1.61 -0.28 1.30
N ALA A 26 -0.97 -0.60 2.42
CA ALA A 26 -0.67 0.35 3.48
C ALA A 26 0.81 0.26 3.86
N CYS A 27 1.49 1.41 3.92
CA CYS A 27 2.86 1.50 4.39
C CYS A 27 2.89 1.57 5.92
N LYS A 28 3.62 0.65 6.56
CA LYS A 28 3.88 0.65 8.01
C LYS A 28 4.96 1.64 8.44
N ALA A 29 5.75 2.20 7.51
CA ALA A 29 6.77 3.19 7.85
C ALA A 29 6.22 4.62 7.92
N CYS A 30 5.34 5.02 6.99
CA CYS A 30 4.77 6.38 6.95
C CYS A 30 3.25 6.44 7.09
N GLY A 31 2.56 5.29 7.20
CA GLY A 31 1.10 5.22 7.33
C GLY A 31 0.33 5.40 6.02
N ARG A 32 0.99 5.74 4.90
CA ARG A 32 0.31 6.01 3.63
C ARG A 32 -0.39 4.77 3.09
N GLN A 33 -1.66 4.96 2.70
CA GLN A 33 -2.44 3.98 1.97
C GLN A 33 -2.43 4.31 0.48
N PHE A 34 -2.35 3.31 -0.38
CA PHE A 34 -2.36 3.46 -1.83
C PHE A 34 -2.92 2.20 -2.49
N VAL A 35 -3.26 2.31 -3.77
CA VAL A 35 -3.77 1.20 -4.59
C VAL A 35 -2.75 0.99 -5.71
N GLU A 36 -2.60 -0.25 -6.19
CA GLU A 36 -1.87 -0.52 -7.44
C GLU A 36 -2.65 -0.04 -8.67
#